data_AF-A0A7I8BIP0-F1
#
_entry.id   AF-A0A7I8BIP0-F1
#
_cell.length_a   1.000
_cell.length_b   1.000
_cell.length_c   1.000
_cell.angle_alpha   90.00
_cell.angle_beta   90.00
_cell.angle_gamma   90.00
#
_symmetry.space_group_name_H-M   'P 1'
#
loop_
_entity.id
_entity.type
_entity.pdbx_description
1 polymer ?
#
loop_
_entity_poly.entity_id
_entity_poly.type
_entity_poly.pdbx_seq_one_letter_code
_entity_poly.pdbx_strand_id
1 'polypeptide(L)'
;MSTAAGAIDNQREGSFAALGNVFLTRLPAAPLPAPYVVGFAPDVAAMLGFDSSLANAPGFAEFFSGNTTREWPAAALPYASVYSGHQFGVWAGQLGDGRALTLGEVEHDGRRFELQLKGAGRTPYSRMGDGRAVLRSSIREYLCSEAMHHLGIPTTRALCVTGSDQPVRREEMETAAVVTRVSPSFVRFGHFEHFYANDRVDALRALADQVIDRFYPACREAEDPYLALLNEAVLSTADLVAQWQAVGFCHGVMNTDNMSILGLTIDYGPFGFMDGFDANHICNHSDSQGRYAYRMQPQIAYWNLFCLAQGLLPLFGERYDDAQRSERAVQDAQRVLEGFKARFAPALEARMRAKLGLDTQREGDDALANKLFEIMHANRADFTLTFRNLSKLSKHDASGDTSVRDLFLDRVAFDAWAIDYRARLSHETRDDAARAEAMNRVNPKYVLRNHLAEAAIRQAKEKDFSEVERLATVLRRPFDEQPDFEAYAGLPPDWASSLEVSCSS
;
A
#
# COMPACT_ATOMS: atom_id res chain seq x y z
N MET A 1 6.46 25.94 12.75
CA MET A 1 5.41 25.09 13.35
C MET A 1 4.02 25.71 13.36
N SER A 2 3.82 26.94 13.86
CA SER A 2 2.47 27.55 13.94
C SER A 2 1.68 27.52 12.61
N THR A 3 2.34 27.78 11.47
CA THR A 3 1.71 27.70 10.14
C THR A 3 1.19 26.29 9.81
N ALA A 4 2.02 25.25 9.99
CA ALA A 4 1.62 23.87 9.70
C ALA A 4 0.51 23.39 10.65
N ALA A 5 0.58 23.78 11.93
CA ALA A 5 -0.46 23.47 12.90
C ALA A 5 -1.80 24.14 12.55
N GLY A 6 -1.77 25.42 12.13
CA GLY A 6 -2.96 26.17 11.74
C GLY A 6 -3.58 25.72 10.41
N ALA A 7 -2.83 24.99 9.58
CA ALA A 7 -3.35 24.41 8.33
C ALA A 7 -4.15 23.12 8.54
N ILE A 8 -4.00 22.46 9.70
CA ILE A 8 -4.71 21.22 10.01
C ILE A 8 -6.08 21.55 10.59
N ASP A 9 -7.12 21.14 9.88
CA ASP A 9 -8.51 21.42 10.18
C ASP A 9 -9.27 20.10 10.37
N ASN A 10 -9.89 19.91 11.53
CA ASN A 10 -10.66 18.71 11.87
C ASN A 10 -12.15 18.97 12.10
N GLN A 11 -12.64 20.11 11.58
CA GLN A 11 -14.04 20.51 11.61
C GLN A 11 -14.59 20.86 10.22
N ARG A 12 -13.81 20.60 9.16
CA ARG A 12 -14.20 20.86 7.77
C ARG A 12 -15.47 20.13 7.38
N GLU A 13 -16.36 20.81 6.68
CA GLU A 13 -17.55 20.20 6.09
C GLU A 13 -17.17 19.13 5.05
N GLY A 14 -17.86 17.99 5.10
CA GLY A 14 -17.55 16.80 4.28
C GLY A 14 -16.33 16.00 4.74
N SER A 15 -15.68 16.38 5.84
CA SER A 15 -14.63 15.57 6.48
C SER A 15 -15.21 14.32 7.14
N PHE A 16 -14.39 13.28 7.32
CA PHE A 16 -14.78 12.12 8.12
C PHE A 16 -15.16 12.52 9.55
N ALA A 17 -14.45 13.51 10.11
CA ALA A 17 -14.71 14.03 11.44
C ALA A 17 -16.12 14.63 11.62
N ALA A 18 -16.72 15.14 10.53
CA ALA A 18 -18.06 15.72 10.52
C ALA A 18 -19.17 14.66 10.66
N LEU A 19 -18.88 13.37 10.43
CA LEU A 19 -19.84 12.28 10.64
C LEU A 19 -20.21 12.08 12.13
N GLY A 20 -19.38 12.60 13.04
CA GLY A 20 -19.67 12.65 14.47
C GLY A 20 -19.29 11.39 15.26
N ASN A 21 -19.62 11.39 16.55
CA ASN A 21 -19.08 10.46 17.54
C ASN A 21 -19.50 8.98 17.37
N VAL A 22 -20.45 8.69 16.47
CA VAL A 22 -20.77 7.31 16.10
C VAL A 22 -19.60 6.66 15.35
N PHE A 23 -18.78 7.45 14.66
CA PHE A 23 -17.70 6.99 13.80
C PHE A 23 -16.31 7.11 14.44
N LEU A 24 -16.19 7.92 15.49
CA LEU A 24 -14.90 8.28 16.06
C LEU A 24 -14.99 8.61 17.55
N THR A 25 -13.83 8.53 18.22
CA THR A 25 -13.62 9.09 19.55
C THR A 25 -12.52 10.14 19.49
N ARG A 26 -12.77 11.34 20.05
CA ARG A 26 -11.75 12.40 20.17
C ARG A 26 -10.94 12.23 21.45
N LEU A 27 -9.62 12.30 21.32
CA LEU A 27 -8.66 12.15 22.43
C LEU A 27 -7.29 12.72 22.07
N PRO A 28 -6.52 13.24 23.05
CA PRO A 28 -5.15 13.63 22.81
C PRO A 28 -4.24 12.41 22.66
N ALA A 29 -3.10 12.61 22.02
CA ALA A 29 -2.03 11.61 21.98
C ALA A 29 -1.38 11.41 23.37
N ALA A 30 -0.77 10.25 23.55
CA ALA A 30 0.15 10.00 24.64
C ALA A 30 1.55 10.51 24.25
N PRO A 31 2.09 11.54 24.92
CA PRO A 31 3.33 12.17 24.52
C PRO A 31 4.51 11.20 24.60
N LEU A 32 5.55 11.47 23.80
CA LEU A 32 6.83 10.79 23.84
C LEU A 32 7.90 11.72 24.46
N PRO A 33 8.79 11.21 25.33
CA PRO A 33 9.89 12.00 25.88
C PRO A 33 10.95 12.27 24.81
N ALA A 34 11.46 13.51 24.76
CA ALA A 34 12.57 13.94 23.88
C ALA A 34 12.50 13.37 22.45
N PRO A 35 11.40 13.61 21.71
CA PRO A 35 11.26 13.06 20.37
C PRO A 35 12.27 13.69 19.41
N TYR A 36 12.72 12.92 18.44
CA TYR A 36 13.67 13.35 17.40
C TYR A 36 13.20 12.91 16.02
N VAL A 37 13.66 13.60 14.96
CA VAL A 37 13.33 13.26 13.57
C VAL A 37 14.22 12.11 13.10
N VAL A 38 13.58 11.11 12.47
CA VAL A 38 14.24 9.94 11.87
C VAL A 38 14.21 10.00 10.35
N GLY A 39 13.12 10.54 9.78
CA GLY A 39 12.98 10.69 8.34
C GLY A 39 11.91 11.72 8.00
N PHE A 40 12.05 12.37 6.85
CA PHE A 40 11.14 13.39 6.36
C PHE A 40 11.06 13.32 4.83
N ALA A 41 9.85 13.44 4.29
CA ALA A 41 9.56 13.43 2.86
C ALA A 41 9.21 14.85 2.36
N PRO A 42 10.18 15.61 1.82
CA PRO A 42 9.95 16.91 1.20
C PRO A 42 8.84 16.93 0.16
N ASP A 43 8.71 15.87 -0.65
CA ASP A 43 7.70 15.79 -1.70
C ASP A 43 6.28 15.69 -1.11
N VAL A 44 6.12 15.03 0.05
CA VAL A 44 4.86 14.97 0.80
C VAL A 44 4.59 16.31 1.49
N ALA A 45 5.62 16.96 2.03
CA ALA A 45 5.48 18.30 2.60
C ALA A 45 4.98 19.30 1.54
N ALA A 46 5.60 19.31 0.36
CA ALA A 46 5.18 20.13 -0.77
C ALA A 46 3.74 19.81 -1.22
N MET A 47 3.36 18.53 -1.27
CA MET A 47 1.98 18.10 -1.55
C MET A 47 0.96 18.68 -0.56
N LEU A 48 1.37 18.93 0.68
CA LEU A 48 0.56 19.53 1.75
C LEU A 48 0.68 21.07 1.83
N GLY A 49 1.44 21.69 0.93
CA GLY A 49 1.69 23.14 0.96
C GLY A 49 2.68 23.58 2.04
N PHE A 50 3.50 22.65 2.55
CA PHE A 50 4.53 22.91 3.55
C PHE A 50 5.91 23.04 2.92
N ASP A 51 6.70 23.99 3.44
CA ASP A 51 8.09 24.16 3.04
C ASP A 51 8.99 23.03 3.60
N SER A 52 10.02 22.62 2.86
CA SER A 52 10.94 21.56 3.29
C SER A 52 11.72 21.90 4.57
N SER A 53 11.91 23.19 4.88
CA SER A 53 12.52 23.64 6.14
C SER A 53 11.66 23.34 7.37
N LEU A 54 10.41 22.91 7.19
CA LEU A 54 9.51 22.51 8.27
C LEU A 54 10.16 21.45 9.18
N ALA A 55 10.93 20.52 8.62
CA ALA A 55 11.64 19.48 9.39
C ALA A 55 12.64 20.05 10.40
N ASN A 56 13.16 21.26 10.16
CA ASN A 56 14.12 21.95 11.02
C ASN A 56 13.43 22.92 12.00
N ALA A 57 12.11 23.06 11.93
CA ALA A 57 11.39 24.00 12.78
C ALA A 57 11.43 23.53 14.25
N PRO A 58 11.67 24.44 15.22
CA PRO A 58 11.55 24.12 16.63
C PRO A 58 10.15 23.56 16.95
N GLY A 59 10.09 22.44 17.65
CA GLY A 59 8.82 21.78 17.99
C GLY A 59 8.30 20.81 16.93
N PHE A 60 9.02 20.57 15.82
CA PHE A 60 8.58 19.65 14.76
C PHE A 60 8.37 18.24 15.28
N ALA A 61 9.38 17.68 15.96
CA ALA A 61 9.32 16.31 16.46
C ALA A 61 8.25 16.15 17.55
N GLU A 62 8.07 17.15 18.41
CA GLU A 62 7.03 17.21 19.42
C GLU A 62 5.64 17.23 18.81
N PHE A 63 5.42 18.05 17.78
CA PHE A 63 4.13 18.16 17.10
C PHE A 63 3.75 16.86 16.41
N PHE A 64 4.65 16.30 15.57
CA PHE A 64 4.38 15.08 14.81
C PHE A 64 4.51 13.79 15.64
N SER A 65 4.96 13.88 16.90
CA SER A 65 4.77 12.82 17.90
C SER A 65 3.45 12.96 18.67
N GLY A 66 2.68 14.03 18.43
CA GLY A 66 1.41 14.32 19.07
C GLY A 66 1.53 14.97 20.46
N ASN A 67 2.72 15.36 20.90
CA ASN A 67 2.95 15.87 22.26
C ASN A 67 2.13 17.12 22.57
N THR A 68 1.90 17.97 21.57
CA THR A 68 1.16 19.24 21.72
C THR A 68 -0.36 19.06 21.81
N THR A 69 -0.88 17.88 21.45
CA THR A 69 -2.34 17.65 21.30
C THR A 69 -3.12 17.72 22.62
N ARG A 70 -2.44 17.56 23.77
CA ARG A 70 -3.06 17.70 25.10
C ARG A 70 -3.50 19.11 25.44
N GLU A 71 -2.90 20.09 24.77
CA GLU A 71 -3.20 21.51 24.96
C GLU A 71 -4.30 21.99 23.99
N TRP A 72 -4.72 21.13 23.06
CA TRP A 72 -5.72 21.49 22.06
C TRP A 72 -7.12 21.52 22.68
N PRO A 73 -8.02 22.42 22.19
CA PRO A 73 -9.41 22.41 22.58
C PRO A 73 -10.09 21.07 22.33
N ALA A 74 -11.02 20.65 23.18
CA ALA A 74 -11.70 19.35 23.07
C ALA A 74 -12.30 19.07 21.68
N ALA A 75 -12.89 20.09 21.05
CA ALA A 75 -13.50 19.99 19.73
C ALA A 75 -12.46 19.90 18.59
N ALA A 76 -11.22 20.30 18.85
CA ALA A 76 -10.10 20.22 17.94
C ALA A 76 -9.15 19.08 18.27
N LEU A 77 -9.45 18.24 19.28
CA LEU A 77 -8.62 17.08 19.58
C LEU A 77 -8.55 16.13 18.37
N PRO A 78 -7.41 15.44 18.18
CA PRO A 78 -7.31 14.33 17.26
C PRO A 78 -8.39 13.27 17.54
N TYR A 79 -8.64 12.42 16.57
CA TYR A 79 -9.61 11.34 16.71
C TYR A 79 -9.06 9.98 16.30
N ALA A 80 -9.62 8.94 16.90
CA ALA A 80 -9.46 7.55 16.45
C ALA A 80 -10.80 7.09 15.86
N SER A 81 -10.80 6.49 14.67
CA SER A 81 -12.04 5.95 14.08
C SER A 81 -12.35 4.53 14.57
N VAL A 82 -13.63 4.17 14.56
CA VAL A 82 -14.09 2.79 14.78
C VAL A 82 -14.28 2.08 13.44
N TYR A 83 -13.86 0.83 13.37
CA TYR A 83 -14.16 -0.09 12.29
C TYR A 83 -14.11 -1.53 12.82
N SER A 84 -14.50 -2.50 11.99
CA SER A 84 -14.40 -3.94 12.25
C SER A 84 -13.68 -4.59 11.07
N GLY A 85 -13.68 -5.92 10.98
CA GLY A 85 -13.18 -6.59 9.79
C GLY A 85 -13.03 -8.09 9.97
N HIS A 86 -12.84 -8.77 8.85
CA HIS A 86 -12.45 -10.16 8.80
C HIS A 86 -10.92 -10.26 8.81
N GLN A 87 -10.38 -10.83 9.89
CA GLN A 87 -8.96 -11.13 10.01
C GLN A 87 -8.70 -12.59 9.64
N PHE A 88 -7.83 -12.82 8.67
CA PHE A 88 -7.55 -14.16 8.13
C PHE A 88 -8.81 -14.93 7.67
N GLY A 89 -9.84 -14.22 7.23
CA GLY A 89 -11.11 -14.79 6.77
C GLY A 89 -12.15 -15.05 7.86
N VAL A 90 -11.85 -14.70 9.12
CA VAL A 90 -12.76 -14.86 10.26
C VAL A 90 -13.16 -13.49 10.79
N TRP A 91 -14.45 -13.30 11.10
CA TRP A 91 -14.93 -12.06 11.70
C TRP A 91 -14.26 -11.80 13.04
N ALA A 92 -13.55 -10.67 13.15
CA ALA A 92 -12.76 -10.31 14.33
C ALA A 92 -13.51 -9.38 15.31
N GLY A 93 -14.80 -9.10 15.06
CA GLY A 93 -15.56 -8.11 15.82
C GLY A 93 -15.00 -6.70 15.68
N GLN A 94 -15.22 -5.87 16.69
CA GLN A 94 -14.79 -4.46 16.69
C GLN A 94 -13.26 -4.34 16.72
N LEU A 95 -12.72 -3.64 15.74
CA LEU A 95 -11.35 -3.14 15.63
C LEU A 95 -11.36 -1.62 15.91
N GLY A 96 -10.87 -0.82 14.98
CA GLY A 96 -10.69 0.63 15.11
C GLY A 96 -9.21 1.02 15.14
N ASP A 97 -8.97 2.33 15.12
CA ASP A 97 -7.65 2.92 15.21
C ASP A 97 -7.04 2.67 16.60
N GLY A 98 -6.52 1.47 16.83
CA GLY A 98 -6.02 1.02 18.14
C GLY A 98 -4.69 1.64 18.56
N ARG A 99 -3.97 2.27 17.64
CA ARG A 99 -2.69 2.96 17.88
C ARG A 99 -2.50 4.16 16.96
N ALA A 100 -3.56 4.66 16.37
CA ALA A 100 -3.52 5.74 15.41
C ALA A 100 -4.45 6.87 15.84
N LEU A 101 -4.06 8.11 15.54
CA LEU A 101 -4.87 9.30 15.76
C LEU A 101 -4.80 10.21 14.53
N THR A 102 -5.94 10.52 13.94
CA THR A 102 -6.03 11.52 12.87
C THR A 102 -6.07 12.91 13.49
N LEU A 103 -5.10 13.75 13.14
CA LEU A 103 -5.00 15.13 13.61
C LEU A 103 -6.10 16.01 13.00
N GLY A 104 -6.39 15.76 11.73
CA GLY A 104 -7.31 16.53 10.90
C GLY A 104 -6.92 16.43 9.43
N GLU A 105 -7.45 17.36 8.64
CA GLU A 105 -7.23 17.46 7.20
C GLU A 105 -6.45 18.73 6.86
N VAL A 106 -5.60 18.64 5.84
CA VAL A 106 -4.96 19.79 5.21
C VAL A 106 -5.50 19.90 3.79
N GLU A 107 -5.83 21.11 3.37
CA GLU A 107 -6.22 21.42 1.99
C GLU A 107 -5.11 22.23 1.31
N HIS A 108 -4.65 21.75 0.15
CA HIS A 108 -3.69 22.44 -0.70
C HIS A 108 -3.99 22.14 -2.17
N ASP A 109 -3.93 23.17 -3.02
CA ASP A 109 -4.22 23.08 -4.45
C ASP A 109 -5.54 22.33 -4.79
N GLY A 110 -6.58 22.61 -4.02
CA GLY A 110 -7.91 22.01 -4.19
C GLY A 110 -8.00 20.53 -3.82
N ARG A 111 -6.96 19.96 -3.21
CA ARG A 111 -6.92 18.57 -2.72
C ARG A 111 -6.90 18.55 -1.20
N ARG A 112 -7.63 17.61 -0.60
CA ARG A 112 -7.69 17.40 0.85
C ARG A 112 -7.01 16.11 1.24
N PHE A 113 -6.21 16.16 2.31
CA PHE A 113 -5.51 15.01 2.86
C PHE A 113 -5.68 14.94 4.38
N GLU A 114 -6.03 13.77 4.88
CA GLU A 114 -6.01 13.44 6.30
C GLU A 114 -4.56 13.19 6.76
N LEU A 115 -4.19 13.72 7.92
CA LEU A 115 -2.91 13.45 8.59
C LEU A 115 -3.15 12.56 9.82
N GLN A 116 -2.56 11.37 9.82
CA GLN A 116 -2.73 10.37 10.87
C GLN A 116 -1.40 10.00 11.53
N LEU A 117 -1.32 10.13 12.86
CA LEU A 117 -0.18 9.73 13.67
C LEU A 117 -0.34 8.28 14.11
N LYS A 118 0.49 7.36 13.61
CA LYS A 118 0.49 5.95 14.01
C LYS A 118 1.62 5.69 15.00
N GLY A 119 1.27 5.17 16.18
CA GLY A 119 2.14 5.07 17.38
C GLY A 119 1.82 6.12 18.46
N ALA A 120 0.77 6.92 18.25
CA ALA A 120 0.44 8.09 19.07
C ALA A 120 -0.14 7.77 20.46
N GLY A 121 -0.29 6.49 20.83
CA GLY A 121 -0.76 6.07 22.14
C GLY A 121 -2.04 5.23 22.09
N ARG A 122 -2.51 4.83 23.28
CA ARG A 122 -3.71 4.02 23.42
C ARG A 122 -4.96 4.82 23.08
N THR A 123 -5.93 4.12 22.51
CA THR A 123 -7.27 4.59 22.17
C THR A 123 -8.29 3.60 22.76
N PRO A 124 -9.60 3.90 22.71
CA PRO A 124 -10.64 2.93 23.07
C PRO A 124 -10.59 1.64 22.23
N TYR A 125 -9.89 1.67 21.09
CA TYR A 125 -9.79 0.58 20.13
C TYR A 125 -8.49 -0.22 20.25
N SER A 126 -7.61 0.10 21.21
CA SER A 126 -6.31 -0.58 21.37
C SER A 126 -6.41 -2.06 21.72
N ARG A 127 -7.59 -2.55 22.15
CA ARG A 127 -7.76 -3.89 22.73
C ARG A 127 -6.69 -4.11 23.81
N MET A 128 -5.85 -5.13 23.66
CA MET A 128 -4.76 -5.47 24.57
C MET A 128 -3.42 -4.81 24.21
N GLY A 129 -3.35 -4.05 23.11
CA GLY A 129 -2.14 -3.37 22.66
C GLY A 129 -1.79 -2.13 23.50
N ASP A 130 -0.52 -1.76 23.47
CA ASP A 130 0.04 -0.60 24.18
C ASP A 130 -0.17 0.74 23.46
N GLY A 131 -0.75 0.72 22.26
CA GLY A 131 -0.99 1.91 21.45
C GLY A 131 0.28 2.52 20.84
N ARG A 132 1.42 1.84 20.92
CA ARG A 132 2.70 2.33 20.38
C ARG A 132 3.07 1.64 19.07
N ALA A 133 3.92 2.31 18.31
CA ALA A 133 4.68 1.73 17.22
C ALA A 133 6.17 1.79 17.60
N VAL A 134 6.96 0.91 17.00
CA VAL A 134 8.40 0.83 17.23
C VAL A 134 9.16 1.45 16.06
N LEU A 135 10.42 1.81 16.29
CA LEU A 135 11.27 2.45 15.28
C LEU A 135 11.35 1.64 13.98
N ARG A 136 11.55 0.32 14.06
CA ARG A 136 11.65 -0.56 12.88
C ARG A 136 10.41 -0.51 11.99
N SER A 137 9.20 -0.60 12.56
CA SER A 137 7.97 -0.67 11.78
C SER A 137 7.62 0.69 11.19
N SER A 138 7.89 1.77 11.94
CA SER A 138 7.69 3.14 11.46
C SER A 138 8.61 3.47 10.29
N ILE A 139 9.89 3.07 10.33
CA ILE A 139 10.84 3.22 9.21
C ILE A 139 10.38 2.40 7.99
N ARG A 140 9.98 1.14 8.18
CA ARG A 140 9.50 0.29 7.08
C ARG A 140 8.26 0.88 6.40
N GLU A 141 7.28 1.32 7.18
CA GLU A 141 6.06 1.94 6.67
C GLU A 141 6.36 3.24 5.92
N TYR A 142 7.22 4.09 6.45
CA TYR A 142 7.67 5.31 5.79
C TYR A 142 8.34 5.04 4.45
N LEU A 143 9.35 4.18 4.42
CA LEU A 143 10.09 3.85 3.19
C LEU A 143 9.18 3.19 2.15
N CYS A 144 8.29 2.27 2.57
CA CYS A 144 7.44 1.53 1.64
C CYS A 144 6.31 2.37 1.06
N SER A 145 5.72 3.25 1.88
CA SER A 145 4.73 4.23 1.42
C SER A 145 5.29 5.06 0.26
N GLU A 146 6.49 5.59 0.43
CA GLU A 146 7.10 6.44 -0.59
C GLU A 146 7.65 5.63 -1.77
N ALA A 147 8.22 4.44 -1.54
CA ALA A 147 8.63 3.54 -2.63
C ALA A 147 7.46 3.16 -3.54
N MET A 148 6.31 2.81 -2.97
CA MET A 148 5.12 2.47 -3.73
C MET A 148 4.61 3.67 -4.54
N HIS A 149 4.63 4.86 -3.95
CA HIS A 149 4.27 6.09 -4.67
C HIS A 149 5.15 6.34 -5.89
N HIS A 150 6.48 6.26 -5.73
CA HIS A 150 7.42 6.50 -6.82
C HIS A 150 7.48 5.36 -7.85
N LEU A 151 7.00 4.16 -7.51
CA LEU A 151 6.68 3.10 -8.47
C LEU A 151 5.38 3.37 -9.26
N GLY A 152 4.65 4.44 -8.92
CA GLY A 152 3.37 4.79 -9.53
C GLY A 152 2.19 3.98 -8.99
N ILE A 153 2.34 3.31 -7.85
CA ILE A 153 1.30 2.46 -7.26
C ILE A 153 0.50 3.27 -6.23
N PRO A 154 -0.86 3.26 -6.32
CA PRO A 154 -1.70 3.96 -5.34
C PRO A 154 -1.43 3.51 -3.91
N THR A 155 -1.19 4.47 -3.03
CA THR A 155 -0.78 4.20 -1.64
C THR A 155 -1.04 5.39 -0.70
N THR A 156 -1.18 5.11 0.59
CA THR A 156 -0.98 6.12 1.63
C THR A 156 0.46 6.62 1.62
N ARG A 157 0.65 7.92 1.85
CA ARG A 157 1.95 8.59 1.89
C ARG A 157 2.46 8.70 3.33
N ALA A 158 3.76 8.95 3.50
CA ALA A 158 4.36 9.14 4.81
C ALA A 158 5.17 10.45 4.85
N LEU A 159 4.70 11.43 5.64
CA LEU A 159 5.35 12.72 5.77
C LEU A 159 6.67 12.63 6.54
N CYS A 160 6.66 11.95 7.67
CA CYS A 160 7.84 11.84 8.53
C CYS A 160 7.75 10.65 9.49
N VAL A 161 8.91 10.30 10.04
CA VAL A 161 9.06 9.41 11.20
C VAL A 161 9.73 10.20 12.33
N THR A 162 9.15 10.13 13.51
CA THR A 162 9.76 10.63 14.75
C THR A 162 10.03 9.45 15.69
N GLY A 163 11.18 9.48 16.37
CA GLY A 163 11.58 8.46 17.34
C GLY A 163 11.65 9.02 18.77
N SER A 164 11.68 8.14 19.75
CA SER A 164 11.91 8.46 21.16
C SER A 164 12.58 7.29 21.87
N ASP A 165 13.47 7.55 22.83
CA ASP A 165 14.11 6.51 23.65
C ASP A 165 13.18 5.84 24.67
N GLN A 166 11.88 6.15 24.64
CA GLN A 166 10.89 5.43 25.42
C GLN A 166 10.90 3.94 25.05
N PRO A 167 11.15 3.03 26.02
CA PRO A 167 11.18 1.60 25.76
C PRO A 167 9.77 1.06 25.48
N VAL A 168 9.68 0.17 24.49
CA VAL A 168 8.48 -0.52 24.05
C VAL A 168 8.80 -2.00 23.93
N ARG A 169 8.02 -2.86 24.61
CA ARG A 169 8.25 -4.31 24.59
C ARG A 169 7.57 -4.93 23.37
N ARG A 170 8.32 -5.68 22.58
CA ARG A 170 7.83 -6.63 21.56
C ARG A 170 8.51 -7.97 21.80
N GLU A 171 8.97 -8.66 20.75
CA GLU A 171 9.84 -9.84 20.88
C GLU A 171 11.13 -9.47 21.64
N GLU A 172 11.64 -8.26 21.40
CA GLU A 172 12.76 -7.66 22.11
C GLU A 172 12.36 -6.32 22.77
N MET A 173 13.27 -5.67 23.49
CA MET A 173 13.06 -4.28 23.88
C MET A 173 13.42 -3.36 22.72
N GLU A 174 12.46 -2.55 22.29
CA GLU A 174 12.61 -1.61 21.19
C GLU A 174 12.32 -0.18 21.66
N THR A 175 12.54 0.80 20.77
CA THR A 175 12.25 2.22 21.03
C THR A 175 10.96 2.64 20.33
N ALA A 176 10.20 3.52 20.99
CA ALA A 176 8.96 4.07 20.44
C ALA A 176 9.23 4.95 19.21
N ALA A 177 8.32 4.90 18.25
CA ALA A 177 8.29 5.84 17.13
C ALA A 177 6.86 6.16 16.72
N VAL A 178 6.72 7.26 15.97
CA VAL A 178 5.48 7.67 15.32
C VAL A 178 5.77 7.90 13.84
N VAL A 179 4.95 7.30 12.97
CA VAL A 179 4.91 7.65 11.55
C VAL A 179 3.70 8.52 11.27
N THR A 180 3.93 9.67 10.62
CA THR A 180 2.85 10.56 10.17
C THR A 180 2.41 10.14 8.77
N ARG A 181 1.29 9.44 8.71
CA ARG A 181 0.63 8.98 7.47
C ARG A 181 -0.21 10.10 6.88
N VAL A 182 -0.28 10.12 5.55
CA VAL A 182 -1.04 11.10 4.78
C VAL A 182 -1.86 10.37 3.73
N SER A 183 -3.16 10.64 3.65
CA SER A 183 -4.04 9.99 2.68
C SER A 183 -5.23 10.87 2.32
N PRO A 184 -5.80 10.79 1.10
CA PRO A 184 -7.10 11.40 0.83
C PRO A 184 -8.20 10.91 1.78
N SER A 185 -8.12 9.64 2.20
CA SER A 185 -8.93 9.07 3.27
C SER A 185 -8.32 7.82 3.90
N PHE A 186 -8.66 7.56 5.16
CA PHE A 186 -8.37 6.29 5.86
C PHE A 186 -9.60 5.38 5.97
N VAL A 187 -10.69 5.64 5.23
CA VAL A 187 -11.85 4.73 5.16
C VAL A 187 -11.45 3.39 4.53
N ARG A 188 -11.96 2.32 5.13
CA ARG A 188 -11.63 0.90 4.85
C ARG A 188 -12.90 0.12 4.58
N PHE A 189 -12.81 -1.05 3.94
CA PHE A 189 -13.97 -1.95 3.83
C PHE A 189 -14.54 -2.30 5.20
N GLY A 190 -13.65 -2.50 6.19
CA GLY A 190 -13.99 -2.72 7.59
C GLY A 190 -14.87 -1.66 8.26
N HIS A 191 -14.91 -0.42 7.76
CA HIS A 191 -15.82 0.61 8.28
C HIS A 191 -17.28 0.31 7.87
N PHE A 192 -17.50 -0.13 6.64
CA PHE A 192 -18.83 -0.53 6.16
C PHE A 192 -19.31 -1.81 6.87
N GLU A 193 -18.43 -2.80 6.98
CA GLU A 193 -18.72 -4.03 7.71
C GLU A 193 -19.07 -3.77 9.19
N HIS A 194 -18.45 -2.77 9.82
CA HIS A 194 -18.75 -2.39 11.20
C HIS A 194 -20.21 -1.98 11.37
N PHE A 195 -20.70 -1.04 10.55
CA PHE A 195 -22.07 -0.55 10.70
C PHE A 195 -23.10 -1.56 10.22
N TYR A 196 -22.76 -2.36 9.20
CA TYR A 196 -23.57 -3.50 8.77
C TYR A 196 -23.76 -4.52 9.89
N ALA A 197 -22.67 -5.02 10.49
CA ALA A 197 -22.72 -6.07 11.50
C ALA A 197 -23.37 -5.66 12.83
N ASN A 198 -23.62 -4.36 13.02
CA ASN A 198 -24.27 -3.79 14.21
C ASN A 198 -25.68 -3.24 13.90
N ASP A 199 -26.25 -3.56 12.73
CA ASP A 199 -27.59 -3.12 12.30
C ASP A 199 -27.77 -1.59 12.30
N ARG A 200 -26.69 -0.83 12.01
CA ARG A 200 -26.67 0.65 12.01
C ARG A 200 -26.78 1.19 10.59
N VAL A 201 -27.90 0.92 9.92
CA VAL A 201 -28.12 1.28 8.51
C VAL A 201 -27.99 2.79 8.25
N ASP A 202 -28.47 3.65 9.15
CA ASP A 202 -28.33 5.11 9.00
C ASP A 202 -26.85 5.56 9.00
N ALA A 203 -26.03 4.96 9.86
CA ALA A 203 -24.60 5.26 9.93
C ALA A 203 -23.86 4.68 8.72
N LEU A 204 -24.24 3.48 8.28
CA LEU A 204 -23.73 2.87 7.05
C LEU A 204 -24.01 3.77 5.83
N ARG A 205 -25.24 4.30 5.72
CA ARG A 205 -25.65 5.24 4.67
C ARG A 205 -24.84 6.53 4.74
N ALA A 206 -24.74 7.15 5.92
CA ALA A 206 -23.98 8.39 6.08
C ALA A 206 -22.50 8.24 5.70
N LEU A 207 -21.89 7.09 5.99
CA LEU A 207 -20.53 6.79 5.54
C LEU A 207 -20.46 6.64 4.02
N ALA A 208 -21.36 5.87 3.41
CA ALA A 208 -21.38 5.66 1.97
C ALA A 208 -21.62 6.98 1.22
N ASP A 209 -22.56 7.80 1.70
CA ASP A 209 -22.84 9.13 1.18
C ASP A 209 -21.61 10.03 1.25
N GLN A 210 -20.93 10.09 2.39
CA GLN A 210 -19.72 10.89 2.55
C GLN A 210 -18.60 10.45 1.59
N VAL A 211 -18.43 9.14 1.39
CA VAL A 211 -17.43 8.62 0.45
C VAL A 211 -17.81 8.97 -1.00
N ILE A 212 -19.08 8.79 -1.37
CA ILE A 212 -19.57 9.14 -2.71
C ILE A 212 -19.39 10.63 -2.97
N ASP A 213 -19.92 11.49 -2.11
CA ASP A 213 -19.94 12.93 -2.35
C ASP A 213 -18.54 13.52 -2.42
N ARG A 214 -17.59 12.95 -1.65
CA ARG A 214 -16.22 13.45 -1.59
C ARG A 214 -15.31 12.89 -2.67
N PHE A 215 -15.42 11.60 -2.97
CA PHE A 215 -14.42 10.90 -3.78
C PHE A 215 -14.97 10.38 -5.11
N TYR A 216 -16.27 10.11 -5.18
CA TYR A 216 -16.93 9.54 -6.35
C TYR A 216 -18.26 10.24 -6.67
N PRO A 217 -18.30 11.59 -6.82
CA PRO A 217 -19.56 12.31 -6.96
C PRO A 217 -20.37 11.88 -8.19
N ALA A 218 -19.69 11.39 -9.24
CA ALA A 218 -20.33 10.81 -10.42
C ALA A 218 -21.23 9.59 -10.12
N CYS A 219 -21.00 8.86 -9.02
CA CYS A 219 -21.87 7.77 -8.61
C CYS A 219 -23.30 8.24 -8.32
N ARG A 220 -23.53 9.51 -7.98
CA ARG A 220 -24.88 10.07 -7.77
C ARG A 220 -25.73 10.10 -9.04
N GLU A 221 -25.11 10.04 -10.21
CA GLU A 221 -25.80 10.02 -11.50
C GLU A 221 -26.26 8.61 -11.91
N ALA A 222 -25.79 7.57 -11.21
CA ALA A 222 -26.17 6.19 -11.47
C ALA A 222 -27.57 5.86 -10.94
N GLU A 223 -28.20 4.84 -11.53
CA GLU A 223 -29.51 4.33 -11.09
C GLU A 223 -29.50 3.83 -9.63
N ASP A 224 -28.34 3.34 -9.18
CA ASP A 224 -28.07 3.03 -7.77
C ASP A 224 -26.66 3.50 -7.42
N PRO A 225 -26.53 4.62 -6.69
CA PRO A 225 -25.24 5.20 -6.33
C PRO A 225 -24.35 4.28 -5.50
N TYR A 226 -24.93 3.38 -4.69
CA TYR A 226 -24.16 2.51 -3.81
C TYR A 226 -23.62 1.30 -4.58
N LEU A 227 -24.37 0.78 -5.56
CA LEU A 227 -23.83 -0.19 -6.51
C LEU A 227 -22.72 0.42 -7.37
N ALA A 228 -22.85 1.69 -7.75
CA ALA A 228 -21.78 2.41 -8.44
C ALA A 228 -20.54 2.59 -7.55
N LEU A 229 -20.70 2.91 -6.25
CA LEU A 229 -19.60 2.93 -5.28
C LEU A 229 -18.90 1.55 -5.17
N LEU A 230 -19.67 0.47 -5.09
CA LEU A 230 -19.11 -0.89 -5.09
C LEU A 230 -18.30 -1.15 -6.37
N ASN A 231 -18.80 -0.70 -7.53
CA ASN A 231 -18.10 -0.83 -8.80
C ASN A 231 -16.76 -0.08 -8.79
N GLU A 232 -16.71 1.16 -8.28
CA GLU A 232 -15.45 1.91 -8.13
C GLU A 232 -14.45 1.18 -7.23
N ALA A 233 -14.91 0.61 -6.11
CA ALA A 233 -14.07 -0.19 -5.22
C ALA A 233 -13.54 -1.46 -5.92
N VAL A 234 -14.38 -2.14 -6.72
CA VAL A 234 -13.99 -3.32 -7.51
C VAL A 234 -12.90 -2.97 -8.53
N LEU A 235 -13.11 -1.91 -9.31
CA LEU A 235 -12.18 -1.52 -10.39
C LEU A 235 -10.83 -1.05 -9.81
N SER A 236 -10.85 -0.16 -8.83
CA SER A 236 -9.64 0.37 -8.20
C SER A 236 -8.84 -0.71 -7.47
N THR A 237 -9.52 -1.65 -6.79
CA THR A 237 -8.86 -2.80 -6.13
C THR A 237 -8.25 -3.76 -7.15
N ALA A 238 -8.94 -4.03 -8.27
CA ALA A 238 -8.40 -4.86 -9.36
C ALA A 238 -7.11 -4.23 -9.95
N ASP A 239 -7.13 -2.93 -10.22
CA ASP A 239 -5.97 -2.19 -10.73
C ASP A 239 -4.80 -2.17 -9.73
N LEU A 240 -5.10 -2.00 -8.44
CA LEU A 240 -4.12 -2.02 -7.36
C LEU A 240 -3.41 -3.37 -7.27
N VAL A 241 -4.17 -4.47 -7.24
CA VAL A 241 -3.59 -5.80 -7.09
C VAL A 241 -2.84 -6.22 -8.35
N ALA A 242 -3.30 -5.84 -9.54
CA ALA A 242 -2.53 -6.03 -10.78
C ALA A 242 -1.17 -5.33 -10.72
N GLN A 243 -1.10 -4.14 -10.09
CA GLN A 243 0.16 -3.44 -9.86
C GLN A 243 1.06 -4.16 -8.86
N TRP A 244 0.50 -4.66 -7.75
CA TRP A 244 1.26 -5.45 -6.78
C TRP A 244 1.88 -6.70 -7.40
N GLN A 245 1.09 -7.45 -8.18
CA GLN A 245 1.60 -8.60 -8.93
C GLN A 245 2.70 -8.17 -9.91
N ALA A 246 2.53 -7.06 -10.63
CA ALA A 246 3.51 -6.64 -11.62
C ALA A 246 4.89 -6.25 -11.08
N VAL A 247 4.96 -5.83 -9.81
CA VAL A 247 6.23 -5.46 -9.14
C VAL A 247 6.70 -6.48 -8.10
N GLY A 248 6.02 -7.62 -7.97
CA GLY A 248 6.39 -8.64 -6.99
C GLY A 248 6.15 -8.22 -5.54
N PHE A 249 5.19 -7.32 -5.29
CA PHE A 249 4.85 -6.87 -3.93
C PHE A 249 3.92 -7.87 -3.23
N CYS A 250 4.27 -8.22 -2.00
CA CYS A 250 3.48 -9.04 -1.09
C CYS A 250 3.07 -8.19 0.12
N HIS A 251 1.76 -8.01 0.35
CA HIS A 251 1.24 -7.20 1.45
C HIS A 251 1.30 -7.93 2.81
N GLY A 252 1.01 -9.24 2.81
CA GLY A 252 1.11 -10.11 3.99
C GLY A 252 -0.06 -10.07 4.99
N VAL A 253 -0.94 -9.05 4.93
CA VAL A 253 -2.11 -8.92 5.84
C VAL A 253 -3.29 -8.25 5.13
N MET A 254 -3.84 -8.93 4.12
CA MET A 254 -5.00 -8.43 3.36
C MET A 254 -6.32 -8.74 4.07
N ASN A 255 -6.42 -8.36 5.35
CA ASN A 255 -7.70 -8.35 6.07
C ASN A 255 -8.60 -7.25 5.49
N THR A 256 -9.92 -7.35 5.66
CA THR A 256 -10.85 -6.34 5.13
C THR A 256 -10.66 -4.96 5.78
N ASP A 257 -10.17 -4.90 7.02
CA ASP A 257 -9.76 -3.66 7.67
C ASP A 257 -8.50 -3.03 7.05
N ASN A 258 -7.71 -3.77 6.26
CA ASN A 258 -6.56 -3.24 5.51
C ASN A 258 -6.86 -3.03 4.02
N MET A 259 -8.14 -3.03 3.63
CA MET A 259 -8.54 -2.68 2.27
C MET A 259 -9.11 -1.27 2.24
N SER A 260 -8.43 -0.35 1.57
CA SER A 260 -8.89 1.03 1.39
C SER A 260 -10.11 1.06 0.45
N ILE A 261 -11.12 1.88 0.80
CA ILE A 261 -12.26 2.12 -0.11
C ILE A 261 -11.85 2.80 -1.42
N LEU A 262 -10.68 3.45 -1.43
CA LEU A 262 -10.16 4.20 -2.57
C LEU A 262 -9.14 3.40 -3.42
N GLY A 263 -8.96 2.11 -3.13
CA GLY A 263 -7.98 1.28 -3.84
C GLY A 263 -6.52 1.70 -3.59
N LEU A 264 -6.19 2.14 -2.36
CA LEU A 264 -4.83 2.48 -1.94
C LEU A 264 -4.17 1.31 -1.19
N THR A 265 -2.87 1.12 -1.40
CA THR A 265 -2.04 0.33 -0.48
C THR A 265 -2.02 1.01 0.89
N ILE A 266 -2.31 0.28 1.95
CA ILE A 266 -2.51 0.82 3.29
C ILE A 266 -2.04 -0.17 4.37
N ASP A 267 -1.51 0.32 5.49
CA ASP A 267 -1.11 -0.48 6.64
C ASP A 267 0.01 -1.50 6.35
N TYR A 268 1.18 -0.94 6.08
CA TYR A 268 2.44 -1.65 5.91
C TYR A 268 2.91 -2.33 7.21
N GLY A 269 2.67 -3.63 7.32
CA GLY A 269 3.21 -4.47 8.38
C GLY A 269 4.29 -5.42 7.85
N PRO A 270 4.00 -6.73 7.74
CA PRO A 270 4.92 -7.75 7.27
C PRO A 270 4.88 -7.87 5.74
N PHE A 271 5.07 -6.75 5.06
CA PHE A 271 5.15 -6.73 3.60
C PHE A 271 6.54 -7.20 3.12
N GLY A 272 6.65 -7.56 1.85
CA GLY A 272 7.93 -7.78 1.18
C GLY A 272 7.84 -7.53 -0.32
N PHE A 273 8.90 -6.97 -0.90
CA PHE A 273 9.14 -7.07 -2.34
C PHE A 273 9.89 -8.37 -2.61
N MET A 274 9.49 -9.08 -3.67
CA MET A 274 10.08 -10.35 -4.05
C MET A 274 11.55 -10.16 -4.45
N ASP A 275 12.44 -10.86 -3.76
CA ASP A 275 13.81 -11.09 -4.22
C ASP A 275 13.78 -12.25 -5.24
N GLY A 276 14.24 -13.45 -4.87
CA GLY A 276 14.09 -14.66 -5.69
C GLY A 276 12.62 -15.06 -5.86
N PHE A 277 12.16 -15.23 -7.10
CA PHE A 277 10.73 -15.44 -7.35
C PHE A 277 10.20 -16.75 -6.76
N ASP A 278 9.17 -16.61 -5.93
CA ASP A 278 8.37 -17.70 -5.41
C ASP A 278 6.88 -17.35 -5.51
N ALA A 279 6.14 -18.02 -6.40
CA ALA A 279 4.69 -17.83 -6.50
C ALA A 279 3.97 -18.14 -5.17
N ASN A 280 4.53 -19.03 -4.34
CA ASN A 280 3.99 -19.40 -3.04
C ASN A 280 4.61 -18.61 -1.89
N HIS A 281 5.36 -17.53 -2.16
CA HIS A 281 6.02 -16.74 -1.10
C HIS A 281 5.01 -16.23 -0.07
N ILE A 282 5.31 -16.45 1.20
CA ILE A 282 4.58 -15.93 2.35
C ILE A 282 5.50 -14.94 3.07
N CYS A 283 5.21 -13.65 2.96
CA CYS A 283 6.01 -12.60 3.59
C CYS A 283 5.68 -12.39 5.08
N ASN A 284 4.53 -12.91 5.54
CA ASN A 284 4.10 -12.81 6.92
C ASN A 284 4.32 -14.13 7.66
N HIS A 285 5.27 -14.16 8.59
CA HIS A 285 5.56 -15.34 9.42
C HIS A 285 4.36 -15.84 10.24
N SER A 286 3.36 -14.99 10.52
CA SER A 286 2.11 -15.39 11.20
C SER A 286 1.09 -16.06 10.28
N ASP A 287 1.27 -15.98 8.96
CA ASP A 287 0.39 -16.59 7.95
C ASP A 287 0.81 -18.04 7.64
N SER A 288 0.66 -18.92 8.63
CA SER A 288 1.08 -20.32 8.51
C SER A 288 0.34 -21.14 7.43
N GLN A 289 -0.80 -20.65 6.94
CA GLN A 289 -1.60 -21.28 5.90
C GLN A 289 -1.35 -20.68 4.50
N GLY A 290 -0.56 -19.61 4.40
CA GLY A 290 -0.32 -18.91 3.14
C GLY A 290 -1.56 -18.27 2.54
N ARG A 291 -2.50 -17.82 3.38
CA ARG A 291 -3.72 -17.14 2.93
C ARG A 291 -3.38 -15.91 2.10
N TYR A 292 -2.35 -15.17 2.50
CA TYR A 292 -1.88 -13.92 1.89
C TYR A 292 -0.58 -14.12 1.11
N ALA A 293 -0.29 -15.35 0.67
CA ALA A 293 0.82 -15.62 -0.22
C ALA A 293 0.72 -14.81 -1.53
N TYR A 294 1.85 -14.56 -2.19
CA TYR A 294 1.93 -13.73 -3.40
C TYR A 294 0.86 -14.05 -4.45
N ARG A 295 0.73 -15.34 -4.84
CA ARG A 295 -0.26 -15.80 -5.82
C ARG A 295 -1.73 -15.69 -5.35
N MET A 296 -1.95 -15.63 -4.03
CA MET A 296 -3.29 -15.62 -3.44
C MET A 296 -3.89 -14.21 -3.40
N GLN A 297 -3.07 -13.15 -3.50
CA GLN A 297 -3.53 -11.76 -3.36
C GLN A 297 -4.71 -11.41 -4.29
N PRO A 298 -4.75 -11.81 -5.58
CA PRO A 298 -5.92 -11.54 -6.43
C PRO A 298 -7.20 -12.20 -5.93
N GLN A 299 -7.12 -13.47 -5.51
CA GLN A 299 -8.28 -14.20 -4.99
C GLN A 299 -8.77 -13.62 -3.66
N ILE A 300 -7.85 -13.24 -2.78
CA ILE A 300 -8.17 -12.62 -1.50
C ILE A 300 -8.80 -11.23 -1.70
N ALA A 301 -8.29 -10.43 -2.63
CA ALA A 301 -8.88 -9.13 -2.94
C ALA A 301 -10.33 -9.28 -3.44
N TYR A 302 -10.58 -10.26 -4.32
CA TYR A 302 -11.93 -10.60 -4.75
C TYR A 302 -12.83 -11.03 -3.58
N TRP A 303 -12.31 -11.84 -2.66
CA TRP A 303 -13.05 -12.23 -1.44
C TRP A 303 -13.35 -11.03 -0.53
N ASN A 304 -12.40 -10.11 -0.36
CA ASN A 304 -12.61 -8.89 0.42
C ASN A 304 -13.67 -7.97 -0.21
N LEU A 305 -13.73 -7.90 -1.54
CA LEU A 305 -14.78 -7.16 -2.26
C LEU A 305 -16.16 -7.79 -2.05
N PHE A 306 -16.24 -9.13 -1.94
CA PHE A 306 -17.49 -9.80 -1.57
C PHE A 306 -17.93 -9.43 -0.14
N CYS A 307 -16.99 -9.33 0.82
CA CYS A 307 -17.28 -8.83 2.16
C CYS A 307 -17.78 -7.37 2.14
N LEU A 308 -17.16 -6.50 1.34
CA LEU A 308 -17.64 -5.12 1.15
C LEU A 308 -19.07 -5.09 0.57
N ALA A 309 -19.34 -5.90 -0.46
CA ALA A 309 -20.66 -5.98 -1.08
C ALA A 309 -21.73 -6.42 -0.07
N GLN A 310 -21.43 -7.37 0.81
CA GLN A 310 -22.32 -7.72 1.93
C GLN A 310 -22.52 -6.54 2.89
N GLY A 311 -21.43 -5.85 3.25
CA GLY A 311 -21.48 -4.67 4.13
C GLY A 311 -22.32 -3.53 3.58
N LEU A 312 -22.48 -3.44 2.25
CA LEU A 312 -23.29 -2.42 1.58
C LEU A 312 -24.71 -2.88 1.22
N LEU A 313 -25.01 -4.17 1.34
CA LEU A 313 -26.25 -4.78 0.86
C LEU A 313 -27.54 -4.07 1.32
N PRO A 314 -27.66 -3.58 2.58
CA PRO A 314 -28.86 -2.85 3.02
C PRO A 314 -29.15 -1.55 2.25
N LEU A 315 -28.14 -0.98 1.57
CA LEU A 315 -28.28 0.27 0.82
C LEU A 315 -28.72 0.04 -0.63
N PHE A 316 -28.55 -1.16 -1.18
CA PHE A 316 -28.82 -1.45 -2.58
C PHE A 316 -30.32 -1.55 -2.89
N GLY A 317 -30.66 -1.28 -4.14
CA GLY A 317 -31.95 -1.66 -4.73
C GLY A 317 -33.14 -0.86 -4.23
N GLU A 318 -32.96 0.37 -3.74
CA GLU A 318 -34.06 1.25 -3.28
C GLU A 318 -35.11 1.54 -4.35
N ARG A 319 -34.73 1.39 -5.63
CA ARG A 319 -35.63 1.51 -6.78
C ARG A 319 -36.57 0.32 -6.97
N TYR A 320 -36.28 -0.81 -6.34
CA TYR A 320 -37.08 -2.03 -6.47
C TYR A 320 -38.18 -2.06 -5.42
N ASP A 321 -39.30 -2.72 -5.78
CA ASP A 321 -40.33 -3.05 -4.79
C ASP A 321 -39.76 -3.94 -3.68
N ASP A 322 -40.19 -3.70 -2.43
CA ASP A 322 -39.68 -4.41 -1.23
C ASP A 322 -39.74 -5.94 -1.37
N ALA A 323 -40.77 -6.46 -2.03
CA ALA A 323 -40.96 -7.90 -2.24
C ALA A 323 -39.86 -8.55 -3.11
N GLN A 324 -39.19 -7.78 -3.97
CA GLN A 324 -38.13 -8.27 -4.88
C GLN A 324 -36.75 -7.67 -4.57
N ARG A 325 -36.69 -6.61 -3.74
CA ARG A 325 -35.48 -5.83 -3.48
C ARG A 325 -34.30 -6.70 -3.05
N SER A 326 -34.51 -7.59 -2.07
CA SER A 326 -33.41 -8.42 -1.54
C SER A 326 -32.79 -9.33 -2.60
N GLU A 327 -33.60 -10.01 -3.41
CA GLU A 327 -33.09 -10.93 -4.43
C GLU A 327 -32.38 -10.17 -5.55
N ARG A 328 -33.00 -9.09 -6.05
CA ARG A 328 -32.41 -8.28 -7.12
C ARG A 328 -31.14 -7.56 -6.68
N ALA A 329 -31.09 -7.03 -5.45
CA ALA A 329 -29.90 -6.38 -4.91
C ALA A 329 -28.70 -7.34 -4.87
N VAL A 330 -28.92 -8.60 -4.48
CA VAL A 330 -27.86 -9.62 -4.48
C VAL A 330 -27.40 -9.94 -5.91
N GLN A 331 -28.33 -10.10 -6.85
CA GLN A 331 -28.00 -10.35 -8.26
C GLN A 331 -27.23 -9.18 -8.88
N ASP A 332 -27.62 -7.93 -8.59
CA ASP A 332 -26.94 -6.73 -9.06
C ASP A 332 -25.52 -6.63 -8.49
N ALA A 333 -25.36 -6.85 -7.18
CA ALA A 333 -24.05 -6.85 -6.53
C ALA A 333 -23.13 -7.94 -7.08
N GLN A 334 -23.64 -9.14 -7.35
CA GLN A 334 -22.89 -10.23 -7.98
C GLN A 334 -22.40 -9.83 -9.37
N ARG A 335 -23.24 -9.21 -10.19
CA ARG A 335 -22.85 -8.69 -11.52
C ARG A 335 -21.76 -7.64 -11.44
N VAL A 336 -21.82 -6.74 -10.45
CA VAL A 336 -20.75 -5.75 -10.22
C VAL A 336 -19.44 -6.44 -9.83
N LEU A 337 -19.49 -7.43 -8.94
CA LEU A 337 -18.30 -8.17 -8.50
C LEU A 337 -17.60 -8.90 -9.67
N GLU A 338 -18.35 -9.45 -10.63
CA GLU A 338 -17.78 -10.08 -11.84
C GLU A 338 -16.85 -9.14 -12.62
N GLY A 339 -17.07 -7.83 -12.52
CA GLY A 339 -16.20 -6.78 -13.07
C GLY A 339 -14.75 -6.87 -12.60
N PHE A 340 -14.48 -7.46 -11.43
CA PHE A 340 -13.11 -7.67 -10.95
C PHE A 340 -12.28 -8.48 -11.94
N LYS A 341 -12.82 -9.61 -12.43
CA LYS A 341 -12.11 -10.49 -13.36
C LYS A 341 -11.90 -9.82 -14.71
N ALA A 342 -12.93 -9.12 -15.18
CA ALA A 342 -12.89 -8.36 -16.43
C ALA A 342 -11.88 -7.19 -16.39
N ARG A 343 -11.55 -6.68 -15.20
CA ARG A 343 -10.56 -5.61 -15.01
C ARG A 343 -9.15 -6.13 -14.70
N PHE A 344 -9.03 -7.06 -13.75
CA PHE A 344 -7.74 -7.52 -13.21
C PHE A 344 -6.87 -8.22 -14.27
N ALA A 345 -7.41 -9.22 -14.98
CA ALA A 345 -6.60 -10.02 -15.90
C ALA A 345 -6.06 -9.16 -17.07
N PRO A 346 -6.88 -8.36 -17.78
CA PRO A 346 -6.36 -7.47 -18.82
C PRO A 346 -5.36 -6.43 -18.30
N ALA A 347 -5.57 -5.89 -17.07
CA ALA A 347 -4.64 -4.95 -16.46
C ALA A 347 -3.28 -5.58 -16.16
N LEU A 348 -3.27 -6.82 -15.62
CA LEU A 348 -2.03 -7.55 -15.36
C LEU A 348 -1.31 -7.93 -16.66
N GLU A 349 -2.04 -8.44 -17.65
CA GLU A 349 -1.48 -8.78 -18.97
C GLU A 349 -0.85 -7.56 -19.65
N ALA A 350 -1.52 -6.41 -19.63
CA ALA A 350 -0.98 -5.16 -20.19
C ALA A 350 0.35 -4.77 -19.50
N ARG A 351 0.43 -4.93 -18.17
CA ARG A 351 1.67 -4.69 -17.41
C ARG A 351 2.75 -5.69 -17.76
N MET A 352 2.43 -6.99 -17.87
CA MET A 352 3.40 -8.00 -18.27
C MET A 352 3.95 -7.75 -19.67
N ARG A 353 3.09 -7.40 -20.64
CA ARG A 353 3.53 -7.00 -21.99
C ARG A 353 4.49 -5.82 -21.94
N ALA A 354 4.15 -4.76 -21.20
CA ALA A 354 5.02 -3.60 -21.05
C ALA A 354 6.38 -3.98 -20.42
N LYS A 355 6.38 -4.82 -19.37
CA LYS A 355 7.61 -5.30 -18.72
C LYS A 355 8.46 -6.19 -19.63
N LEU A 356 7.85 -6.87 -20.60
CA LEU A 356 8.50 -7.64 -21.66
C LEU A 356 8.80 -6.79 -22.91
N GLY A 357 8.54 -5.48 -22.91
CA GLY A 357 8.83 -4.62 -24.05
C GLY A 357 7.98 -4.90 -25.31
N LEU A 358 6.85 -5.59 -25.16
CA LEU A 358 5.91 -5.89 -26.25
C LEU A 358 4.95 -4.70 -26.42
N ASP A 359 4.99 -4.04 -27.58
CA ASP A 359 4.11 -2.89 -27.87
C ASP A 359 2.75 -3.34 -28.36
N THR A 360 2.74 -4.35 -29.24
CA THR A 360 1.51 -4.91 -29.79
C THR A 360 0.99 -6.04 -28.91
N GLN A 361 -0.33 -6.15 -28.77
CA GLN A 361 -0.96 -7.30 -28.14
C GLN A 361 -1.14 -8.42 -29.17
N ARG A 362 -0.72 -9.63 -28.82
CA ARG A 362 -0.93 -10.84 -29.63
C ARG A 362 -1.38 -12.02 -28.77
N GLU A 363 -2.04 -12.97 -29.40
CA GLU A 363 -2.36 -14.26 -28.80
C GLU A 363 -1.06 -14.99 -28.40
N GLY A 364 -1.02 -15.55 -27.18
CA GLY A 364 0.15 -16.23 -26.63
C GLY A 364 1.12 -15.36 -25.83
N ASP A 365 0.90 -14.03 -25.74
CA ASP A 365 1.71 -13.14 -24.91
C ASP A 365 1.64 -13.52 -23.41
N ASP A 366 0.46 -13.97 -22.96
CA ASP A 366 0.20 -14.48 -21.62
C ASP A 366 0.96 -15.80 -21.37
N ALA A 367 0.92 -16.74 -22.32
CA ALA A 367 1.65 -18.00 -22.23
C ALA A 367 3.17 -17.78 -22.16
N LEU A 368 3.70 -16.80 -22.91
CA LEU A 368 5.10 -16.41 -22.87
C LEU A 368 5.51 -15.85 -21.49
N ALA A 369 4.68 -14.97 -20.92
CA ALA A 369 4.90 -14.43 -19.58
C ALA A 369 4.81 -15.52 -18.49
N ASN A 370 3.83 -16.41 -18.59
CA ASN A 370 3.66 -17.52 -17.65
C ASN A 370 4.85 -18.50 -17.69
N LYS A 371 5.35 -18.84 -18.88
CA LYS A 371 6.55 -19.67 -19.03
C LYS A 371 7.79 -19.01 -18.39
N LEU A 372 7.93 -17.69 -18.48
CA LEU A 372 9.00 -16.96 -17.77
C LEU A 372 8.85 -17.14 -16.26
N PHE A 373 7.64 -16.93 -15.71
CA PHE A 373 7.39 -17.10 -14.28
C PHE A 373 7.65 -18.52 -13.79
N GLU A 374 7.28 -19.55 -14.56
CA GLU A 374 7.58 -20.94 -14.24
C GLU A 374 9.09 -21.19 -14.12
N ILE A 375 9.87 -20.70 -15.08
CA ILE A 375 11.33 -20.84 -15.07
C ILE A 375 11.95 -20.03 -13.92
N MET A 376 11.48 -18.79 -13.69
CA MET A 376 11.92 -17.98 -12.55
C MET A 376 11.63 -18.68 -11.22
N HIS A 377 10.47 -19.31 -11.08
CA HIS A 377 10.05 -19.99 -9.86
C HIS A 377 10.95 -21.21 -9.57
N ALA A 378 11.19 -22.03 -10.59
CA ALA A 378 12.06 -23.20 -10.49
C ALA A 378 13.51 -22.84 -10.15
N ASN A 379 13.97 -21.65 -10.58
CA ASN A 379 15.34 -21.20 -10.41
C ASN A 379 15.56 -20.22 -9.25
N ARG A 380 14.49 -19.74 -8.60
CA ARG A 380 14.53 -18.60 -7.66
C ARG A 380 15.20 -17.36 -8.26
N ALA A 381 15.03 -17.12 -9.56
CA ALA A 381 15.61 -15.97 -10.24
C ALA A 381 15.05 -14.67 -9.64
N ASP A 382 15.91 -13.66 -9.48
CA ASP A 382 15.51 -12.38 -8.87
C ASP A 382 14.43 -11.68 -9.71
N PHE A 383 13.30 -11.34 -9.09
CA PHE A 383 12.14 -10.81 -9.78
C PHE A 383 12.44 -9.50 -10.48
N THR A 384 12.98 -8.53 -9.74
CA THR A 384 13.24 -7.18 -10.23
C THR A 384 14.33 -7.17 -11.29
N LEU A 385 15.45 -7.84 -11.01
CA LEU A 385 16.60 -7.88 -11.91
C LEU A 385 16.34 -8.68 -13.17
N THR A 386 15.50 -9.73 -13.13
CA THR A 386 15.10 -10.45 -14.35
C THR A 386 14.48 -9.48 -15.35
N PHE A 387 13.43 -8.75 -14.94
CA PHE A 387 12.77 -7.81 -15.83
C PHE A 387 13.64 -6.61 -16.20
N ARG A 388 14.47 -6.09 -15.27
CA ARG A 388 15.40 -4.99 -15.58
C ARG A 388 16.46 -5.43 -16.59
N ASN A 389 17.03 -6.62 -16.46
CA ASN A 389 18.07 -7.12 -17.36
C ASN A 389 17.53 -7.62 -18.70
N LEU A 390 16.25 -8.03 -18.79
CA LEU A 390 15.61 -8.33 -20.08
C LEU A 390 15.63 -7.13 -21.06
N SER A 391 15.72 -5.90 -20.56
CA SER A 391 15.88 -4.71 -21.40
C SER A 391 17.15 -4.72 -22.25
N LYS A 392 18.18 -5.46 -21.82
CA LYS A 392 19.50 -5.55 -22.47
C LYS A 392 19.58 -6.67 -23.51
N LEU A 393 18.59 -7.58 -23.54
CA LEU A 393 18.53 -8.68 -24.49
C LEU A 393 18.48 -8.14 -25.92
N SER A 394 19.20 -8.75 -26.87
CA SER A 394 19.15 -8.40 -28.30
C SER A 394 18.03 -9.16 -29.00
N LYS A 395 17.24 -8.49 -29.86
CA LYS A 395 16.19 -9.17 -30.63
C LYS A 395 16.74 -10.07 -31.74
N HIS A 396 18.01 -9.93 -32.09
CA HIS A 396 18.64 -10.57 -33.24
C HIS A 396 19.50 -11.77 -32.86
N ASP A 397 20.15 -11.73 -31.69
CA ASP A 397 21.11 -12.74 -31.24
C ASP A 397 21.24 -12.76 -29.71
N ALA A 398 22.08 -13.67 -29.19
CA ALA A 398 22.31 -13.88 -27.77
C ALA A 398 23.34 -12.93 -27.12
N SER A 399 23.82 -11.89 -27.82
CA SER A 399 24.90 -11.03 -27.32
C SER A 399 24.56 -10.26 -26.04
N GLY A 400 23.27 -9.98 -25.81
CA GLY A 400 22.77 -9.26 -24.64
C GLY A 400 22.32 -10.13 -23.45
N ASP A 401 22.43 -11.46 -23.55
CA ASP A 401 21.73 -12.36 -22.61
C ASP A 401 22.41 -12.51 -21.27
N THR A 402 23.73 -12.35 -21.20
CA THR A 402 24.54 -12.71 -20.02
C THR A 402 23.96 -12.19 -18.72
N SER A 403 23.58 -10.91 -18.66
CA SER A 403 23.11 -10.27 -17.41
C SER A 403 21.80 -10.84 -16.86
N VAL A 404 20.89 -11.32 -17.71
CA VAL A 404 19.63 -11.96 -17.28
C VAL A 404 19.82 -13.47 -17.15
N ARG A 405 20.57 -14.08 -18.07
CA ARG A 405 20.86 -15.52 -18.10
C ARG A 405 21.59 -16.00 -16.84
N ASP A 406 22.51 -15.20 -16.31
CA ASP A 406 23.26 -15.54 -15.09
C ASP A 406 22.41 -15.51 -13.81
N LEU A 407 21.16 -15.01 -13.87
CA LEU A 407 20.19 -15.09 -12.76
C LEU A 407 19.52 -16.48 -12.65
N PHE A 408 19.72 -17.36 -13.63
CA PHE A 408 19.11 -18.68 -13.69
C PHE A 408 20.14 -19.79 -13.45
N LEU A 409 19.80 -20.76 -12.60
CA LEU A 409 20.62 -21.94 -12.35
C LEU A 409 20.57 -22.88 -13.57
N ASP A 410 19.36 -23.20 -14.04
CA ASP A 410 19.07 -23.87 -15.30
C ASP A 410 19.06 -22.85 -16.44
N ARG A 411 20.26 -22.55 -16.93
CA ARG A 411 20.46 -21.66 -18.07
C ARG A 411 19.84 -22.20 -19.36
N VAL A 412 19.70 -23.52 -19.50
CA VAL A 412 19.13 -24.15 -20.70
C VAL A 412 17.65 -23.86 -20.80
N ALA A 413 16.92 -23.92 -19.67
CA ALA A 413 15.52 -23.52 -19.62
C ALA A 413 15.32 -22.05 -20.00
N PHE A 414 16.17 -21.15 -19.48
CA PHE A 414 16.15 -19.73 -19.87
C PHE A 414 16.45 -19.54 -21.37
N ASP A 415 17.49 -20.20 -21.88
CA ASP A 415 17.89 -20.10 -23.28
C ASP A 415 16.74 -20.53 -24.23
N ALA A 416 16.01 -21.59 -23.87
CA ALA A 416 14.83 -22.03 -24.61
C ALA A 416 13.70 -20.99 -24.60
N TRP A 417 13.43 -20.36 -23.45
CA TRP A 417 12.45 -19.28 -23.37
C TRP A 417 12.89 -18.02 -24.14
N ALA A 418 14.17 -17.68 -24.11
CA ALA A 418 14.72 -16.51 -24.81
C ALA A 418 14.59 -16.65 -26.34
N ILE A 419 14.63 -17.88 -26.88
CA ILE A 419 14.35 -18.15 -28.30
C ILE A 419 12.88 -17.80 -28.62
N ASP A 420 11.92 -18.27 -27.82
CA ASP A 420 10.50 -17.96 -28.01
C ASP A 420 10.23 -16.46 -27.88
N TYR A 421 10.85 -15.81 -26.90
CA TYR A 421 10.75 -14.37 -26.69
C TYR A 421 11.29 -13.57 -27.88
N ARG A 422 12.46 -13.94 -28.44
CA ARG A 422 12.98 -13.31 -29.66
C ARG A 422 12.09 -13.53 -30.87
N ALA A 423 11.54 -14.74 -31.03
CA ALA A 423 10.57 -15.01 -32.09
C ALA A 423 9.36 -14.07 -31.95
N ARG A 424 8.88 -13.85 -30.72
CA ARG A 424 7.83 -12.87 -30.45
C ARG A 424 8.25 -11.42 -30.72
N LEU A 425 9.47 -11.04 -30.36
CA LEU A 425 10.02 -9.70 -30.63
C LEU A 425 10.23 -9.42 -32.12
N SER A 426 10.41 -10.45 -32.96
CA SER A 426 10.54 -10.28 -34.42
C SER A 426 9.31 -9.64 -35.08
N HIS A 427 8.19 -9.66 -34.38
CA HIS A 427 6.93 -9.05 -34.78
C HIS A 427 6.74 -7.61 -34.29
N GLU A 428 7.65 -7.10 -33.45
CA GLU A 428 7.65 -5.73 -32.96
C GLU A 428 8.46 -4.82 -33.89
N THR A 429 8.02 -3.57 -34.01
CA THR A 429 8.70 -2.57 -34.85
C THR A 429 9.82 -1.84 -34.14
N ARG A 430 9.80 -1.81 -32.79
CA ARG A 430 10.84 -1.17 -31.98
C ARG A 430 12.20 -1.85 -32.22
N ASP A 431 13.25 -1.05 -32.30
CA ASP A 431 14.61 -1.54 -32.18
C ASP A 431 14.95 -1.83 -30.70
N ASP A 432 16.13 -2.39 -30.46
CA ASP A 432 16.55 -2.78 -29.12
C ASP A 432 16.71 -1.58 -28.18
N ALA A 433 17.18 -0.44 -28.69
CA ALA A 433 17.39 0.77 -27.88
C ALA A 433 16.04 1.38 -27.42
N ALA A 434 15.10 1.56 -28.34
CA ALA A 434 13.76 2.07 -28.03
C ALA A 434 12.97 1.09 -27.14
N ARG A 435 13.15 -0.23 -27.34
CA ARG A 435 12.56 -1.24 -26.44
C ARG A 435 13.15 -1.13 -25.05
N ALA A 436 14.48 -1.04 -24.92
CA ALA A 436 15.15 -0.93 -23.63
C ALA A 436 14.69 0.31 -22.85
N GLU A 437 14.56 1.47 -23.52
CA GLU A 437 14.03 2.68 -22.91
C GLU A 437 12.58 2.49 -22.41
N ALA A 438 11.71 1.89 -23.22
CA ALA A 438 10.34 1.61 -22.84
C ALA A 438 10.24 0.64 -21.66
N MET A 439 11.04 -0.42 -21.65
CA MET A 439 11.12 -1.38 -20.55
C MET A 439 11.66 -0.73 -19.27
N ASN A 440 12.70 0.09 -19.37
CA ASN A 440 13.33 0.72 -18.21
C ASN A 440 12.42 1.74 -17.52
N ARG A 441 11.44 2.33 -18.22
CA ARG A 441 10.40 3.17 -17.63
C ARG A 441 9.38 2.41 -16.77
N VAL A 442 9.26 1.08 -16.92
CA VAL A 442 8.26 0.26 -16.22
C VAL A 442 8.87 -0.87 -15.38
N ASN A 443 10.14 -1.20 -15.62
CA ASN A 443 10.92 -2.17 -14.86
C ASN A 443 11.85 -1.41 -13.91
N PRO A 444 11.52 -1.34 -12.61
CA PRO A 444 12.36 -0.63 -11.66
C PRO A 444 13.73 -1.29 -11.57
N LYS A 445 14.76 -0.47 -11.39
CA LYS A 445 16.11 -0.91 -11.01
C LYS A 445 16.20 -1.10 -9.49
N TYR A 446 15.48 -0.26 -8.73
CA TYR A 446 15.51 -0.26 -7.27
C TYR A 446 14.11 -0.54 -6.70
N VAL A 447 14.04 -1.46 -5.74
CA VAL A 447 12.85 -1.73 -4.92
C VAL A 447 13.26 -1.78 -3.46
N LEU A 448 12.30 -1.58 -2.54
CA LEU A 448 12.57 -1.65 -1.10
C LEU A 448 12.73 -3.11 -0.64
N ARG A 449 13.89 -3.70 -0.95
CA ARG A 449 14.24 -5.06 -0.50
C ARG A 449 14.34 -5.09 1.03
N ASN A 450 13.95 -6.23 1.62
CA ASN A 450 13.89 -6.35 3.08
C ASN A 450 15.26 -6.12 3.76
N HIS A 451 16.34 -6.60 3.15
CA HIS A 451 17.69 -6.43 3.71
C HIS A 451 18.17 -4.97 3.69
N LEU A 452 17.74 -4.17 2.71
CA LEU A 452 18.06 -2.74 2.65
C LEU A 452 17.33 -1.99 3.76
N ALA A 453 16.03 -2.28 3.95
CA ALA A 453 15.28 -1.73 5.06
C ALA A 453 15.89 -2.12 6.42
N GLU A 454 16.28 -3.39 6.59
CA GLU A 454 16.91 -3.87 7.82
C GLU A 454 18.26 -3.20 8.08
N ALA A 455 19.10 -3.00 7.06
CA ALA A 455 20.36 -2.27 7.19
C ALA A 455 20.14 -0.83 7.68
N ALA A 456 19.14 -0.13 7.12
CA ALA A 456 18.77 1.21 7.55
C ALA A 456 18.24 1.23 9.00
N ILE A 457 17.43 0.24 9.38
CA ILE A 457 16.88 0.11 10.74
C ILE A 457 17.98 -0.16 11.77
N ARG A 458 18.96 -1.00 11.46
CA ARG A 458 20.09 -1.29 12.35
C ARG A 458 20.90 -0.03 12.64
N GLN A 459 21.22 0.76 11.63
CA GLN A 459 21.90 2.06 11.81
C GLN A 459 21.02 3.05 12.59
N ALA A 460 19.73 3.10 12.30
CA ALA A 460 18.81 4.00 13.00
C ALA A 460 18.68 3.69 14.51
N LYS A 461 18.88 2.42 14.94
CA LYS A 461 18.95 2.06 16.37
C LYS A 461 20.14 2.72 17.07
N GLU A 462 21.22 3.02 16.34
CA GLU A 462 22.41 3.73 16.81
C GLU A 462 22.30 5.25 16.62
N LYS A 463 21.11 5.76 16.25
CA LYS A 463 20.82 7.18 15.95
C LYS A 463 21.52 7.71 14.70
N ASP A 464 21.99 6.82 13.82
CA ASP A 464 22.41 7.18 12.47
C ASP A 464 21.25 6.98 11.50
N PHE A 465 20.69 8.07 10.99
CA PHE A 465 19.57 8.05 10.05
C PHE A 465 20.01 8.23 8.59
N SER A 466 21.32 8.33 8.33
CA SER A 466 21.84 8.59 6.99
C SER A 466 21.45 7.53 5.96
N GLU A 467 21.37 6.26 6.38
CA GLU A 467 20.94 5.17 5.50
C GLU A 467 19.44 5.19 5.22
N VAL A 468 18.61 5.65 6.17
CA VAL A 468 17.17 5.88 5.93
C VAL A 468 16.98 6.98 4.89
N GLU A 469 17.70 8.08 5.02
CA GLU A 469 17.66 9.20 4.06
C GLU A 469 18.17 8.80 2.67
N ARG A 470 19.27 8.04 2.63
CA ARG A 470 19.86 7.55 1.38
C ARG A 470 18.92 6.59 0.67
N LEU A 471 18.35 5.62 1.38
CA LEU A 471 17.40 4.67 0.81
C LEU A 471 16.13 5.39 0.33
N ALA A 472 15.60 6.34 1.10
CA ALA A 472 14.49 7.18 0.66
C ALA A 472 14.83 7.95 -0.62
N THR A 473 16.06 8.48 -0.76
CA THR A 473 16.54 9.18 -1.96
C THR A 473 16.59 8.28 -3.18
N VAL A 474 17.17 7.07 -3.05
CA VAL A 474 17.26 6.09 -4.14
C VAL A 474 15.87 5.72 -4.65
N LEU A 475 14.94 5.47 -3.73
CA LEU A 475 13.57 5.02 -4.02
C LEU A 475 12.69 6.11 -4.64
N ARG A 476 13.11 7.38 -4.70
CA ARG A 476 12.36 8.44 -5.42
C ARG A 476 12.40 8.30 -6.94
N ARG A 477 13.45 7.64 -7.45
CA ARG A 477 13.67 7.44 -8.89
C ARG A 477 13.96 5.96 -9.17
N PRO A 478 13.02 5.06 -8.87
CA PRO A 478 13.29 3.62 -8.85
C PRO A 478 13.59 3.06 -10.25
N PHE A 479 13.22 3.77 -11.32
CA PHE A 479 13.42 3.39 -12.72
C PHE A 479 14.73 3.91 -13.33
N ASP A 480 15.31 4.96 -12.75
CA ASP A 480 16.45 5.67 -13.31
C ASP A 480 17.75 4.90 -13.05
N GLU A 481 18.73 5.10 -13.93
CA GLU A 481 20.11 4.74 -13.63
C GLU A 481 20.67 5.74 -12.61
N GLN A 482 21.25 5.23 -11.51
CA GLN A 482 21.86 6.05 -10.47
C GLN A 482 23.26 5.50 -10.15
N PRO A 483 24.32 5.93 -10.87
CA PRO A 483 25.65 5.34 -10.78
C PRO A 483 26.23 5.30 -9.35
N ASP A 484 25.96 6.33 -8.55
CA ASP A 484 26.42 6.43 -7.16
C ASP A 484 25.70 5.44 -6.20
N PHE A 485 24.63 4.80 -6.67
CA PHE A 485 23.77 3.91 -5.89
C PHE A 485 23.66 2.50 -6.49
N GLU A 486 24.61 2.07 -7.32
CA GLU A 486 24.57 0.75 -7.98
C GLU A 486 24.40 -0.40 -6.97
N ALA A 487 25.01 -0.29 -5.80
CA ALA A 487 24.92 -1.30 -4.73
C ALA A 487 23.48 -1.59 -4.28
N TYR A 488 22.57 -0.61 -4.37
CA TYR A 488 21.16 -0.78 -3.98
C TYR A 488 20.34 -1.62 -4.97
N ALA A 489 20.85 -1.82 -6.19
CA ALA A 489 20.24 -2.70 -7.19
C ALA A 489 20.70 -4.16 -7.04
N GLY A 490 21.70 -4.43 -6.19
CA GLY A 490 22.30 -5.73 -6.04
C GLY A 490 21.34 -6.82 -5.57
N LEU A 491 21.77 -8.07 -5.75
CA LEU A 491 21.11 -9.22 -5.14
C LEU A 491 21.19 -9.13 -3.60
N PRO A 492 20.21 -9.67 -2.87
CA PRO A 492 20.30 -9.76 -1.43
C PRO A 492 21.55 -10.56 -1.01
N PRO A 493 22.24 -10.16 0.08
CA PRO A 493 23.34 -10.93 0.64
C PRO A 493 22.84 -12.24 1.28
N ASP A 494 23.72 -13.23 1.46
CA ASP A 494 23.35 -14.57 1.95
C ASP A 494 22.53 -14.55 3.27
N TRP A 495 22.88 -13.66 4.20
CA TRP A 495 22.20 -13.52 5.49
C TRP A 495 20.77 -12.96 5.38
N ALA A 496 20.39 -12.35 4.25
CA ALA A 496 19.04 -11.81 4.08
C ALA A 496 17.98 -12.91 4.05
N SER A 497 18.35 -14.13 3.69
CA SER A 497 17.46 -15.29 3.63
C SER A 497 16.86 -15.71 4.98
N SER A 498 17.44 -15.26 6.10
CA SER A 498 16.96 -15.52 7.46
C SER A 498 16.14 -14.38 8.07
N LEU A 499 15.83 -13.33 7.31
CA LEU A 499 15.04 -12.20 7.81
C LEU A 499 13.56 -12.56 7.94
N GLU A 500 13.04 -12.45 9.16
CA GLU A 500 11.61 -12.54 9.44
C GLU A 500 11.02 -11.15 9.65
N VAL A 501 9.97 -10.81 8.90
CA VAL A 501 9.24 -9.55 9.09
C VAL A 501 7.96 -9.82 9.87
N SER A 502 7.82 -9.19 11.04
CA SER A 502 6.63 -9.32 11.91
C SER A 502 5.73 -8.09 11.90
N CYS A 503 4.42 -8.33 12.09
CA CYS A 503 3.53 -7.28 12.57
C CYS A 503 4.00 -6.90 13.98
N SER A 504 4.63 -5.75 14.16
CA SER A 504 5.04 -5.27 15.49
C SER A 504 3.84 -4.77 16.31
N SER A 505 2.68 -5.41 16.23
CA SER A 505 1.45 -5.03 16.96
C SER A 505 1.58 -5.36 18.43
#